data_AF-A0A3N5UFU5-F1
#
_entry.id   AF-A0A3N5UFU5-F1
#
_cell.length_a   1.000
_cell.length_b   1.000
_cell.length_c   1.000
_cell.angle_alpha   90.00
_cell.angle_beta   90.00
_cell.angle_gamma   90.00
#
_symmetry.space_group_name_H-M   'P 1'
#
loop_
_entity.id
_entity.type
_entity.pdbx_description
1 polymer ?
#
loop_
_entity_poly.entity_id
_entity_poly.type
_entity_poly.pdbx_seq_one_letter_code
_entity_poly.pdbx_strand_id
1 'polypeptide(L)' 'MSRLATGREVGQLFMVGMPGPHLDEATDHLIREGHVGGIILFSRNIEDPLQLAALCRDL' A
#
# COMPACT_ATOMS: atom_id res chain seq x y z
N MET A 1 30.78 3.16 12.18
CA MET A 1 29.63 3.98 12.59
C MET A 1 28.39 3.41 11.90
N SER A 2 27.39 2.97 12.66
CA SER A 2 26.12 2.47 12.11
C SER A 2 25.32 3.64 11.53
N ARG A 3 24.84 3.50 10.28
CA ARG A 3 23.96 4.49 9.65
C ARG A 3 22.55 4.31 10.20
N LEU A 4 21.92 5.38 10.69
CA LEU A 4 20.50 5.35 11.05
C LEU A 4 19.65 5.18 9.78
N ALA A 5 18.60 4.37 9.88
CA ALA A 5 17.68 4.16 8.77
C ALA A 5 16.89 5.44 8.48
N THR A 6 16.78 5.79 7.21
CA THR A 6 15.92 6.86 6.70
C THR A 6 14.44 6.50 6.86
N GLY A 7 13.55 7.49 6.85
CA GLY A 7 12.10 7.24 6.88
C GLY A 7 11.65 6.30 5.76
N ARG A 8 12.26 6.40 4.57
CA ARG A 8 12.03 5.48 3.45
C ARG A 8 12.46 4.05 3.76
N GLU A 9 13.66 3.85 4.31
CA GLU A 9 14.15 2.51 4.69
C GLU A 9 13.26 1.87 5.76
N VAL A 10 12.74 2.68 6.69
CA VAL A 10 11.78 2.21 7.71
C VAL A 10 10.43 1.87 7.08
N GLY A 11 9.89 2.73 6.19
CA GLY A 11 8.60 2.49 5.51
C GLY A 11 8.58 1.19 4.72
N GLN A 12 9.68 0.82 4.06
CA GLN A 12 9.79 -0.42 3.30
C GLN A 12 9.66 -1.70 4.16
N LEU A 13 9.69 -1.59 5.49
CA LEU A 13 9.45 -2.70 6.41
C LEU A 13 7.96 -2.95 6.71
N PHE A 14 7.07 -2.06 6.26
CA PHE A 14 5.64 -2.15 6.54
C PHE A 14 4.86 -2.65 5.33
N MET A 15 3.89 -3.53 5.61
CA MET A 15 2.82 -3.92 4.72
C MET A 15 1.50 -3.42 5.33
N VAL A 16 0.72 -2.66 4.58
CA VAL A 16 -0.52 -2.03 5.08
C VAL A 16 -1.75 -2.52 4.32
N GLY A 17 -2.89 -2.55 5.00
CA GLY A 17 -4.17 -2.90 4.38
C GLY A 17 -4.94 -1.64 3.93
N MET A 18 -6.02 -1.86 3.19
CA MET A 18 -6.91 -0.79 2.73
C MET A 18 -8.39 -1.09 3.08
N PRO A 19 -9.24 -0.05 3.20
CA PRO A 19 -10.60 -0.19 3.70
C PRO A 19 -11.59 -0.80 2.69
N GLY A 20 -11.39 -0.57 1.38
CA GLY A 20 -12.34 -0.98 0.34
C GLY A 20 -11.69 -1.42 -0.98
N PRO A 21 -12.48 -1.62 -2.05
CA PRO A 21 -12.01 -2.16 -3.33
C PRO A 21 -11.34 -1.13 -4.24
N HIS A 22 -11.32 0.14 -3.86
CA HIS A 22 -10.67 1.20 -4.63
C HIS A 22 -9.65 1.92 -3.76
N LEU A 23 -8.58 2.40 -4.40
CA LEU A 23 -7.55 3.20 -3.75
C LEU A 23 -8.17 4.47 -3.17
N ASP A 24 -8.12 4.61 -1.85
CA ASP A 24 -8.51 5.83 -1.15
C ASP A 24 -7.30 6.73 -0.88
N GLU A 25 -7.58 8.00 -0.60
CA GLU A 25 -6.58 9.04 -0.39
C GLU A 25 -5.62 8.73 0.77
N ALA A 26 -6.11 8.12 1.86
CA ALA A 26 -5.27 7.80 3.01
C ALA A 26 -4.31 6.64 2.68
N THR A 27 -4.79 5.64 1.95
CA THR A 27 -3.92 4.55 1.47
C THR A 27 -2.88 5.06 0.47
N ASP A 28 -3.25 5.95 -0.48
CA ASP A 28 -2.28 6.55 -1.41
C ASP A 28 -1.21 7.36 -0.66
N HIS A 29 -1.61 8.15 0.34
CA HIS A 29 -0.67 8.89 1.18
C HIS A 29 0.35 7.97 1.87
N LEU A 30 -0.08 6.81 2.40
CA LEU A 30 0.82 5.83 3.01
C LEU A 30 1.82 5.24 1.99
N ILE A 31 1.39 5.04 0.74
CA ILE A 31 2.26 4.54 -0.34
C ILE A 31 3.29 5.59 -0.74
N ARG A 32 2.82 6.81 -1.05
CA ARG A 32 3.65 7.87 -1.65
C ARG A 32 4.56 8.51 -0.60
N GLU A 33 4.01 8.95 0.52
CA GLU A 33 4.72 9.70 1.57
C GLU A 33 5.24 8.78 2.68
N GLY A 34 4.45 7.77 3.07
CA GLY A 34 4.85 6.77 4.05
C GLY A 34 5.87 5.75 3.53
N HIS A 35 6.06 5.68 2.21
CA HIS A 35 6.97 4.77 1.53
C HIS A 35 6.82 3.31 1.97
N VAL A 36 5.57 2.85 2.18
CA VAL A 36 5.32 1.46 2.59
C VAL A 36 5.89 0.46 1.58
N GLY A 37 6.34 -0.69 2.08
CA GLY A 37 6.94 -1.74 1.25
C GLY A 37 5.91 -2.57 0.48
N GLY A 38 4.65 -2.59 0.91
CA GLY A 38 3.60 -3.30 0.19
C GLY A 38 2.19 -3.08 0.74
N ILE A 39 1.22 -3.54 -0.04
CA ILE A 39 -0.20 -3.55 0.29
C ILE A 39 -0.68 -4.99 0.43
N ILE A 40 -1.45 -5.27 1.48
CA ILE A 40 -2.13 -6.56 1.68
C ILE A 40 -3.62 -6.42 1.34
N LEU A 41 -4.10 -7.28 0.44
CA LEU A 41 -5.49 -7.31 0.02
C LEU A 41 -6.24 -8.46 0.72
N PHE A 42 -7.47 -8.18 1.14
CA PHE A 42 -8.43 -9.13 1.70
C PHE A 42 -9.71 -9.17 0.85
N SER A 43 -10.65 -10.06 1.17
CA SER A 43 -11.90 -10.21 0.40
C SER A 43 -12.71 -8.91 0.25
N ARG A 44 -12.62 -7.97 1.20
CA ARG A 44 -13.26 -6.64 1.12
C ARG A 44 -12.68 -5.72 0.04
N ASN A 45 -11.51 -6.07 -0.52
CA ASN A 45 -10.81 -5.31 -1.55
C ASN A 45 -11.02 -5.89 -2.95
N ILE A 46 -11.79 -6.99 -3.07
CA ILE A 46 -11.97 -7.77 -4.29
C ILE A 46 -13.46 -7.88 -4.59
N GLU A 47 -13.89 -7.27 -5.68
CA GLU A 47 -15.24 -7.38 -6.22
C GLU A 47 -15.27 -8.40 -7.36
N ASP A 48 -14.35 -8.26 -8.32
CA ASP A 48 -14.19 -9.15 -9.46
C ASP A 48 -12.75 -9.08 -10.03
N PRO A 49 -12.36 -9.98 -10.96
CA PRO A 49 -11.02 -10.00 -11.53
C PRO A 49 -10.60 -8.73 -12.29
N LEU A 50 -11.55 -8.04 -12.95
CA LEU A 50 -11.25 -6.81 -13.70
C LEU A 50 -11.04 -5.63 -12.75
N GLN A 51 -11.87 -5.50 -11.71
CA GLN A 51 -11.69 -4.52 -10.65
C GLN A 51 -10.36 -4.76 -9.92
N LEU A 52 -10.03 -5.99 -9.53
CA LEU A 52 -8.77 -6.29 -8.85
C LEU A 52 -7.55 -5.96 -9.72
N ALA A 53 -7.61 -6.27 -11.01
CA ALA A 53 -6.54 -5.92 -11.94
C ALA A 53 -6.39 -4.40 -12.10
N ALA A 54 -7.48 -3.63 -12.03
CA ALA A 54 -7.44 -2.17 -12.02
C ALA A 54 -6.81 -1.65 -10.73
N LEU A 55 -7.26 -2.14 -9.57
CA LEU A 55 -6.69 -1.79 -8.28
C LEU A 55 -5.17 -2.03 -8.24
N CYS A 56 -4.69 -3.20 -8.69
CA CYS A 56 -3.25 -3.49 -8.74
C CYS A 56 -2.46 -2.60 -9.71
N ARG A 57 -3.09 -1.93 -10.67
CA ARG A 57 -2.43 -0.95 -11.55
C ARG A 57 -2.37 0.44 -10.93
N ASP A 58 -3.35 0.77 -10.08
CA ASP A 58 -3.43 2.07 -9.42
C ASP A 58 -2.46 2.18 -8.23
N LEU A 59 -2.17 1.05 -7.57
CA LEU A 59 -1.17 0.92 -6.50
C LEU A 59 0.27 1.10 -7.02
#